data_AF-A0A1G2YX72-F1
#
_entry.id   AF-A0A1G2YX72-F1
#
_cell.length_a   1.000
_cell.length_b   1.000
_cell.length_c   1.000
_cell.angle_alpha   90.00
_cell.angle_beta   90.00
_cell.angle_gamma   90.00
#
_symmetry.space_group_name_H-M   'P 1'
#
loop_
_entity.id
_entity.type
_entity.pdbx_description
1 polymer ?
#
loop_
_entity_poly.entity_id
_entity_poly.type
_entity_poly.pdbx_seq_one_letter_code
_entity_poly.pdbx_strand_id
1 'polypeptide(L)' 'MGKIIKVRCTGPGQHENEIDIEDVIGPDVVIYGSPIATGRDLPAQIVRRCAVCDQGKVIVTRDMIERVL' A
#
# COMPACT_ATOMS: atom_id res chain seq x y z
N MET A 1 -2.21 6.79 -15.72
CA MET A 1 -2.32 8.06 -14.98
C MET A 1 -2.19 7.64 -13.53
N GLY A 2 -1.02 7.88 -12.93
CA GLY A 2 -0.68 7.41 -11.59
C GLY A 2 -1.67 7.93 -10.57
N LYS A 3 -2.29 7.01 -9.84
CA LYS A 3 -3.22 7.33 -8.74
C LYS A 3 -2.41 7.33 -7.46
N ILE A 4 -2.07 8.51 -6.95
CA ILE A 4 -1.29 8.66 -5.72
C ILE A 4 -2.25 8.88 -4.54
N ILE A 5 -2.09 8.08 -3.49
CA ILE A 5 -2.80 8.28 -2.22
C ILE A 5 -1.84 8.69 -1.11
N LYS A 6 -2.30 9.56 -0.22
CA LYS A 6 -1.57 9.97 0.98
C LYS A 6 -2.06 9.14 2.16
N VAL A 7 -1.18 8.37 2.77
CA VAL A 7 -1.49 7.48 3.89
C VAL A 7 -0.54 7.76 5.04
N ARG A 8 -1.09 7.91 6.25
CA ARG A 8 -0.28 8.07 7.45
C ARG A 8 0.23 6.71 7.94
N CYS A 9 1.49 6.66 8.34
CA CYS A 9 2.02 5.46 8.98
C CYS A 9 1.43 5.25 10.38
N THR A 10 1.44 4.01 10.85
CA THR A 10 0.99 3.60 12.19
C THR A 10 2.00 3.89 13.31
N GLY A 11 3.11 4.56 12.99
CA GLY A 11 4.13 4.93 13.97
C GLY A 11 3.70 6.14 14.82
N PRO A 12 4.40 6.41 15.94
CA PRO A 12 4.06 7.52 16.84
C PRO A 12 4.12 8.89 16.16
N GLY A 13 4.97 9.04 15.14
CA GLY A 13 5.09 10.26 14.35
C GLY A 13 4.01 10.45 13.27
N GLN A 14 3.18 9.43 12.99
CA GLN A 14 2.10 9.46 11.99
C GLN A 14 2.47 10.18 10.67
N HIS A 15 3.68 9.91 10.16
CA HIS A 15 4.19 10.57 8.97
C HIS A 15 3.31 10.30 7.74
N GLU A 16 3.10 11.32 6.92
CA GLU A 16 2.42 11.21 5.64
C GLU A 16 3.32 10.50 4.63
N ASN A 17 2.80 9.47 3.98
CA ASN A 17 3.48 8.73 2.92
C ASN A 17 2.64 8.81 1.66
N GLU A 18 3.29 9.18 0.56
CA GLU A 18 2.68 9.18 -0.77
C GLU A 18 2.90 7.82 -1.40
N ILE A 19 1.80 7.16 -1.72
CA ILE A 19 1.80 5.80 -2.25
C ILE A 19 1.18 5.83 -3.64
N ASP A 20 1.96 5.45 -4.64
CA ASP A 20 1.46 5.20 -5.98
C ASP A 20 0.73 3.85 -6.01
N ILE A 21 -0.55 3.89 -6.36
CA ILE A 21 -1.38 2.70 -6.46
C ILE A 21 -0.89 1.76 -7.58
N GLU A 22 -0.32 2.28 -8.67
CA GLU A 22 0.20 1.43 -9.75
C GLU A 22 1.42 0.62 -9.29
N ASP A 23 2.28 1.18 -8.42
CA ASP A 23 3.39 0.46 -7.76
C ASP A 23 2.90 -0.60 -6.77
N VAL A 24 1.71 -0.41 -6.22
CA VAL A 24 1.11 -1.24 -5.18
C VAL A 24 0.29 -2.42 -5.73
N ILE A 25 -0.26 -2.28 -6.94
CA ILE A 25 -0.96 -3.35 -7.65
C ILE A 25 0.00 -4.07 -8.62
N GLY A 26 1.20 -3.51 -8.84
CA GLY A 26 2.22 -4.05 -9.73
C GLY A 26 2.79 -5.41 -9.31
N PRO A 27 3.46 -6.11 -10.25
CA PRO A 27 3.96 -7.48 -10.04
C PRO A 27 5.04 -7.61 -8.95
N ASP A 28 5.63 -6.50 -8.50
CA ASP A 28 6.73 -6.44 -7.53
C ASP A 28 6.28 -6.36 -6.05
N VAL A 29 4.98 -6.36 -5.76
CA VAL A 29 4.52 -6.33 -4.37
C VAL A 29 4.64 -7.70 -3.72
N VAL A 30 5.72 -7.88 -2.97
CA VAL A 30 5.92 -9.02 -2.06
C VAL A 30 4.92 -8.91 -0.90
N ILE A 31 3.70 -9.37 -1.16
CA ILE A 31 2.74 -9.68 -0.11
C ILE A 31 3.26 -10.94 0.57
N TYR A 32 3.43 -10.88 1.90
CA TYR A 32 3.57 -12.08 2.72
C TYR A 32 2.39 -13.01 2.41
N GLY A 33 2.60 -14.02 1.55
CA GLY A 33 1.67 -15.14 1.42
C GLY A 33 1.41 -15.75 0.04
N SER A 34 1.69 -15.13 -1.12
CA SER A 34 1.69 -15.79 -2.45
C SER A 34 2.00 -14.83 -3.60
N PRO A 35 2.59 -15.32 -4.71
CA PRO A 35 2.84 -14.51 -5.91
C PRO A 35 1.53 -14.11 -6.60
N ILE A 36 1.48 -12.85 -7.06
CA ILE A 36 0.40 -12.29 -7.88
C ILE A 36 0.56 -12.81 -9.30
N ALA A 37 0.26 -14.09 -9.51
CA ALA A 37 -0.05 -14.61 -10.81
C ALA A 37 -1.54 -14.99 -10.77
N THR A 38 -2.29 -14.56 -11.78
CA THR A 38 -3.70 -14.95 -12.05
C THR A 38 -4.77 -14.16 -11.27
N GLY A 39 -5.34 -13.12 -11.90
CA GLY A 39 -6.76 -12.74 -11.87
C GLY A 39 -7.57 -12.81 -10.56
N ARG A 40 -6.97 -12.71 -9.38
CA ARG A 40 -7.65 -12.77 -8.08
C ARG A 40 -7.67 -11.42 -7.39
N ASP A 41 -8.78 -11.22 -6.67
CA ASP A 41 -9.12 -10.07 -5.84
C ASP A 41 -7.91 -9.38 -5.21
N LEU A 42 -7.86 -8.05 -5.37
CA LEU A 42 -6.96 -7.17 -4.63
C LEU A 42 -6.92 -7.58 -3.15
N PRO A 43 -5.73 -7.69 -2.54
CA PRO A 43 -5.62 -8.03 -1.13
C PRO A 43 -6.41 -7.05 -0.28
N ALA A 44 -7.00 -7.53 0.81
CA ALA A 44 -7.79 -6.69 1.71
C ALA A 44 -6.97 -5.50 2.26
N GLN A 45 -5.66 -5.70 2.44
CA GLN A 45 -4.72 -4.66 2.88
C GLN A 45 -3.30 -4.92 2.36
N ILE A 46 -2.56 -3.85 2.13
CA ILE A 46 -1.16 -3.84 1.70
C ILE A 46 -0.37 -3.05 2.73
N VAL A 47 0.71 -3.65 3.22
CA VAL A 47 1.50 -3.09 4.31
C VAL A 47 2.90 -2.78 3.79
N ARG A 48 3.30 -1.50 3.86
CA ARG A 48 4.65 -1.04 3.51
C ARG A 48 5.35 -0.45 4.72
N ARG A 49 6.67 -0.27 4.59
CA ARG A 49 7.45 0.52 5.55
C ARG A 49 7.18 2.00 5.33
N CYS A 50 7.21 2.78 6.41
CA CYS A 50 7.18 4.23 6.30
C CYS A 50 8.49 4.74 5.69
N ALA A 51 8.41 5.70 4.77
CA ALA A 51 9.58 6.33 4.14
C ALA A 51 10.39 7.20 5.11
N VAL A 52 9.80 7.57 6.25
CA VAL A 52 10.38 8.51 7.21
C VAL A 52 10.88 7.82 8.48
N CYS A 53 10.31 6.67 8.86
CA CYS A 53 10.70 5.97 10.07
C CYS A 53 10.62 4.45 9.97
N ASP A 54 11.47 3.75 10.71
CA ASP A 54 11.50 2.28 10.73
C ASP A 54 10.51 1.66 11.72
N GLN A 55 9.91 2.47 12.59
CA GLN A 55 8.96 2.02 13.61
C GLN A 55 7.52 1.92 13.10
N GLY A 56 7.15 2.72 12.10
CA GLY A 56 5.79 2.80 11.57
C GLY A 56 5.61 1.98 10.29
N LYS A 57 4.39 1.46 10.10
CA LYS A 57 3.98 0.81 8.84
C LYS A 57 2.92 1.64 8.16
N VAL A 58 2.95 1.70 6.84
CA VAL A 58 1.92 2.34 6.02
C VAL A 58 0.96 1.24 5.59
N ILE A 59 -0.32 1.35 5.95
CA ILE A 59 -1.33 0.34 5.66
C ILE A 59 -2.30 0.94 4.65
N VAL A 60 -2.32 0.37 3.45
CA VAL A 60 -3.24 0.72 2.38
C VAL A 60 -4.30 -0.37 2.31
N THR A 61 -5.56 -0.05 2.58
CA THR A 61 -6.65 -1.04 2.47
C THR A 61 -7.24 -1.04 1.08
N ARG A 62 -7.95 -2.12 0.73
CA ARG A 62 -8.69 -2.21 -0.53
C ARG A 62 -9.68 -1.05 -0.72
N ASP A 63 -10.43 -0.69 0.31
CA ASP A 63 -11.36 0.44 0.28
C ASP A 63 -10.64 1.75 -0.11
N MET A 64 -9.41 1.95 0.36
CA MET A 64 -8.62 3.13 -0.02
C MET A 64 -8.20 3.11 -1.49
N ILE A 65 -7.92 1.94 -2.04
CA ILE A 65 -7.58 1.73 -3.45
C ILE A 65 -8.82 1.94 -4.34
N GLU A 66 -9.95 1.36 -3.95
CA GLU A 66 -11.22 1.45 -4.69
C GLU A 66 -11.77 2.88 -4.76
N ARG A 67 -11.51 3.73 -3.75
CA ARG A 67 -11.88 5.15 -3.77
C ARG A 67 -11.15 5.97 -4.82
N VAL A 68 -9.98 5.51 -5.26
CA VAL A 68 -9.19 6.24 -6.24
C VAL A 68 -9.20 5.58 -7.60
N LEU A 69 -9.50 4.28 -7.73
CA LEU A 69 -9.71 3.53 -8.98
C LEU A 69 -10.90 4.05 -9.80
#